data_AF-A0A0K1UAD8-F1
#
_entry.id   AF-A0A0K1UAD8-F1
#
_cell.length_a   1.000
_cell.length_b   1.000
_cell.length_c   1.000
_cell.angle_alpha   90.00
_cell.angle_beta   90.00
_cell.angle_gamma   90.00
#
_symmetry.space_group_name_H-M   'P 1'
#
loop_
_entity.id
_entity.type
_entity.pdbx_description
1 polymer ?
#
loop_
_entity_poly.entity_id
_entity_poly.type
_entity_poly.pdbx_seq_one_letter_code
_entity_poly.pdbx_strand_id
1 'polypeptide(L)'
;MSFGKGDGAGYYANMMDYSGTLYYGGGAWYTLYSSGISFVDDNGNQLYKIGQTNSVFNAVGRQERIRYDSPSIGGLVLSTSLDNGNAYELAARYHVDLPGAKLATGLSWVDTNDLNIEASPTNGQPLTPGSEFKAKQVLSASASLLLDGGLNFTVSYGNDKTDAMANAGQANQEGFDATNLFGQVGYLTGAHHFAVNYGETKDLIVEGTKGSQIGLAYVYDWSSAVRLFSSYHLYSLDLPSSVKTAEGWGDANDISQLYAGIRVAF
;
A
#
# COMPACT_ATOMS: atom_id res chain seq x y z
N MET A 1 11.09 -7.75 -22.26
CA MET A 1 9.87 -6.96 -22.59
C MET A 1 8.67 -7.88 -22.47
N SER A 2 7.56 -7.39 -21.92
CA SER A 2 6.31 -8.13 -21.78
C SER A 2 5.12 -7.28 -22.22
N PHE A 3 4.06 -7.95 -22.67
CA PHE A 3 2.84 -7.37 -23.22
C PHE A 3 1.59 -8.01 -22.62
N GLY A 4 0.51 -7.25 -22.55
CA GLY A 4 -0.81 -7.71 -22.14
C GLY A 4 -1.09 -7.47 -20.66
N LYS A 5 -2.12 -8.14 -20.15
CA LYS A 5 -2.63 -7.92 -18.80
C LYS A 5 -1.60 -8.24 -17.72
N GLY A 6 -1.31 -7.27 -16.86
CA GLY A 6 -0.45 -7.50 -15.72
C GLY A 6 -0.15 -6.24 -14.91
N ASP A 7 0.83 -6.37 -14.01
CA ASP A 7 1.16 -5.34 -13.04
C ASP A 7 2.24 -4.39 -13.50
N GLY A 8 1.98 -3.09 -13.45
CA GLY A 8 2.88 -2.00 -13.82
C GLY A 8 4.34 -2.10 -13.37
N ALA A 9 5.22 -1.31 -13.98
CA ALA A 9 6.64 -1.30 -13.64
C ALA A 9 6.88 -0.88 -12.18
N GLY A 10 6.04 0.01 -11.63
CA GLY A 10 6.10 0.44 -10.24
C GLY A 10 5.57 -0.58 -9.24
N TYR A 11 4.78 -1.56 -9.70
CA TYR A 11 4.07 -2.48 -8.81
C TYR A 11 5.03 -3.26 -7.90
N TYR A 12 4.77 -3.26 -6.60
CA TYR A 12 5.60 -3.88 -5.55
C TYR A 12 6.96 -3.23 -5.27
N ALA A 13 7.28 -2.06 -5.85
CA ALA A 13 8.52 -1.36 -5.48
C ALA A 13 8.51 -0.86 -4.01
N ASN A 14 7.34 -0.65 -3.42
CA ASN A 14 7.15 -0.31 -2.00
C ASN A 14 6.99 -1.53 -1.08
N MET A 15 7.24 -2.75 -1.56
CA MET A 15 6.99 -3.99 -0.81
C MET A 15 8.21 -4.89 -0.66
N MET A 16 9.42 -4.34 -0.76
CA MET A 16 10.64 -5.11 -0.47
C MET A 16 10.60 -5.57 0.99
N ASP A 17 10.63 -6.88 1.20
CA ASP A 17 10.54 -7.46 2.54
C ASP A 17 11.24 -8.83 2.59
N TYR A 18 12.22 -8.96 3.48
CA TYR A 18 12.90 -10.22 3.79
C TYR A 18 12.41 -10.87 5.08
N SER A 19 11.37 -10.33 5.73
CA SER A 19 10.87 -10.88 6.99
C SER A 19 10.19 -12.24 6.81
N GLY A 20 9.66 -12.52 5.61
CA GLY A 20 8.81 -13.68 5.35
C GLY A 20 7.40 -13.56 5.93
N THR A 21 7.07 -12.43 6.55
CA THR A 21 5.77 -12.13 7.14
C THR A 21 4.87 -11.28 6.24
N LEU A 22 5.40 -10.80 5.10
CA LEU A 22 4.62 -10.12 4.06
C LEU A 22 3.43 -11.00 3.66
N TYR A 23 2.22 -10.43 3.68
CA TYR A 23 0.91 -11.09 3.47
C TYR A 23 0.34 -11.92 4.64
N TYR A 24 1.08 -12.10 5.73
CA TYR A 24 0.66 -12.91 6.88
C TYR A 24 0.48 -12.10 8.17
N GLY A 25 0.09 -10.83 8.02
CA GLY A 25 0.00 -9.90 9.15
C GLY A 25 1.25 -9.08 9.40
N GLY A 26 2.36 -9.35 8.70
CA GLY A 26 3.53 -8.49 8.71
C GLY A 26 3.84 -7.92 7.33
N GLY A 27 4.98 -7.23 7.26
CA GLY A 27 5.47 -6.57 6.07
C GLY A 27 4.66 -5.33 5.68
N ALA A 28 5.17 -4.62 4.67
CA ALA A 28 4.65 -3.32 4.26
C ALA A 28 3.16 -3.34 3.84
N TRP A 29 2.58 -4.50 3.49
CA TRP A 29 1.19 -4.62 3.05
C TRP A 29 0.19 -5.01 4.16
N TYR A 30 0.18 -4.23 5.23
CA TYR A 30 -0.59 -4.49 6.45
C TYR A 30 -2.11 -4.26 6.35
N THR A 31 -2.62 -3.75 5.23
CA THR A 31 -4.05 -3.42 5.05
C THR A 31 -4.87 -4.52 4.37
N LEU A 32 -4.21 -5.49 3.71
CA LEU A 32 -4.86 -6.41 2.79
C LEU A 32 -5.97 -7.26 3.44
N TYR A 33 -5.73 -7.76 4.65
CA TYR A 33 -6.63 -8.66 5.39
C TYR A 33 -7.61 -7.95 6.34
N SER A 34 -7.45 -6.64 6.54
CA SER A 34 -8.24 -5.84 7.50
C SER A 34 -9.11 -4.80 6.81
N SER A 35 -8.88 -4.57 5.51
CA SER A 35 -9.48 -3.50 4.72
C SER A 35 -11.01 -3.39 4.83
N GLY A 36 -11.71 -4.50 5.06
CA GLY A 36 -13.16 -4.55 5.15
C GLY A 36 -13.77 -4.18 6.51
N ILE A 37 -12.95 -4.07 7.57
CA ILE A 37 -13.42 -3.82 8.94
C ILE A 37 -13.66 -2.31 9.14
N SER A 38 -14.81 -1.96 9.70
CA SER A 38 -15.20 -0.57 9.98
C SER A 38 -14.82 -0.13 11.39
N PHE A 39 -14.33 1.12 11.49
CA PHE A 39 -14.30 1.85 12.75
C PHE A 39 -15.72 2.21 13.18
N VAL A 40 -15.94 2.31 14.49
CA VAL A 40 -17.20 2.75 15.08
C VAL A 40 -16.95 3.83 16.13
N ASP A 41 -17.90 4.73 16.37
CA ASP A 41 -17.81 5.67 17.49
C ASP A 41 -18.42 5.06 18.76
N ASP A 42 -18.42 5.82 19.86
CA ASP A 42 -18.99 5.41 21.14
C ASP A 42 -20.50 5.15 21.10
N ASN A 43 -21.19 5.69 20.10
CA ASN A 43 -22.61 5.46 19.88
C ASN A 43 -22.88 4.24 18.98
N GLY A 44 -21.82 3.58 18.50
CA GLY A 44 -21.91 2.45 17.57
C GLY A 44 -22.21 2.86 16.13
N ASN A 45 -22.11 4.15 15.78
CA ASN A 45 -22.22 4.59 14.39
C ASN A 45 -21.03 4.03 13.61
N GLN A 46 -21.26 3.58 12.38
CA GLN A 46 -20.19 3.10 11.51
C GLN A 46 -19.49 4.30 10.84
N LEU A 47 -18.16 4.38 10.97
CA LEU A 47 -17.33 5.38 10.30
C LEU A 47 -16.69 4.72 9.05
N TYR A 48 -15.46 5.12 8.72
CA TYR A 48 -14.69 4.54 7.64
C TYR A 48 -14.20 3.12 7.94
N LYS A 49 -13.88 2.39 6.88
CA LYS A 49 -13.16 1.12 6.96
C LYS A 49 -11.66 1.33 6.99
N ILE A 50 -10.93 0.38 7.57
CA ILE A 50 -9.44 0.38 7.57
C ILE A 50 -8.90 0.57 6.15
N GLY A 51 -9.50 -0.06 5.14
CA GLY A 51 -9.04 0.08 3.75
C GLY A 51 -9.29 1.45 3.11
N GLN A 52 -10.11 2.29 3.74
CA GLN A 52 -10.36 3.67 3.31
C GLN A 52 -9.43 4.67 4.03
N THR A 53 -8.90 4.29 5.20
CA THR A 53 -8.06 5.17 6.03
C THR A 53 -6.57 4.82 5.96
N ASN A 54 -6.26 3.57 5.61
CA ASN A 54 -4.90 3.05 5.51
C ASN A 54 -4.64 2.56 4.09
N SER A 55 -3.54 3.03 3.51
CA SER A 55 -3.07 2.60 2.19
C SER A 55 -1.56 2.66 2.14
N VAL A 56 -0.97 1.71 1.44
CA VAL A 56 0.48 1.63 1.20
C VAL A 56 0.88 2.33 -0.10
N PHE A 57 -0.11 2.81 -0.87
CA PHE A 57 0.08 3.47 -2.16
C PHE A 57 0.92 2.67 -3.16
N ASN A 58 0.51 1.41 -3.38
CA ASN A 58 1.10 0.61 -4.45
C ASN A 58 0.76 1.22 -5.82
N ALA A 59 1.65 1.02 -6.79
CA ALA A 59 1.48 1.44 -8.16
C ALA A 59 0.30 0.72 -8.85
N VAL A 60 0.04 1.09 -10.10
CA VAL A 60 -1.08 0.57 -10.88
C VAL A 60 -0.84 -0.90 -11.24
N GLY A 61 -1.86 -1.75 -11.03
CA GLY A 61 -1.81 -3.18 -11.30
C GLY A 61 -2.94 -3.65 -12.21
N ARG A 62 -2.81 -4.86 -12.75
CA ARG A 62 -3.85 -5.53 -13.58
C ARG A 62 -4.30 -4.77 -14.84
N GLN A 63 -3.41 -4.00 -15.46
CA GLN A 63 -3.67 -3.22 -16.67
C GLN A 63 -3.19 -3.94 -17.93
N GLU A 64 -3.74 -3.59 -19.08
CA GLU A 64 -3.14 -3.95 -20.37
C GLU A 64 -1.96 -3.02 -20.62
N ARG A 65 -0.75 -3.57 -20.78
CA ARG A 65 0.47 -2.76 -20.74
C ARG A 65 1.58 -3.29 -21.62
N ILE A 66 2.56 -2.42 -21.83
CA ILE A 66 3.89 -2.75 -22.35
C ILE A 66 4.88 -2.47 -21.22
N ARG A 67 5.73 -3.45 -20.88
CA ARG A 67 6.76 -3.30 -19.84
C ARG A 67 8.12 -3.75 -20.33
N TYR A 68 9.13 -2.97 -20.01
CA TYR A 68 10.53 -3.36 -20.13
C TYR A 68 11.18 -3.42 -18.75
N ASP A 69 11.97 -4.46 -18.53
CA ASP A 69 12.89 -4.59 -17.40
C ASP A 69 14.30 -4.73 -18.00
N SER A 70 15.25 -3.97 -17.48
CA SER A 70 16.65 -4.12 -17.84
C SER A 70 17.19 -5.48 -17.39
N PRO A 71 18.29 -5.97 -17.99
CA PRO A 71 19.11 -6.98 -17.35
C PRO A 71 19.49 -6.53 -15.92
N SER A 72 19.70 -7.49 -15.01
CA SER A 72 20.25 -7.19 -13.69
C SER A 72 21.73 -6.85 -13.80
N ILE A 73 22.11 -5.65 -13.37
CA ILE A 73 23.50 -5.19 -13.35
C ILE A 73 23.90 -5.00 -11.89
N GLY A 74 24.72 -5.92 -11.37
CA GLY A 74 25.16 -5.89 -9.97
C GLY A 74 24.01 -5.95 -8.96
N GLY A 75 22.84 -6.50 -9.33
CA GLY A 75 21.65 -6.54 -8.49
C GLY A 75 20.60 -5.47 -8.79
N LEU A 76 20.93 -4.47 -9.62
CA LEU A 76 20.01 -3.40 -10.02
C LEU A 76 19.21 -3.79 -11.26
N VAL A 77 17.89 -3.63 -11.19
CA VAL A 77 16.96 -3.72 -12.30
C VAL A 77 16.20 -2.40 -12.42
N LEU A 78 16.22 -1.83 -13.62
CA LEU A 78 15.39 -0.68 -13.97
C LEU A 78 14.21 -1.16 -14.80
N SER A 79 13.02 -0.69 -14.47
CA SER A 79 11.78 -1.07 -15.14
C SER A 79 11.04 0.17 -15.61
N THR A 80 10.38 0.07 -16.76
CA THR A 80 9.42 1.06 -17.22
C THR A 80 8.22 0.40 -17.87
N SER A 81 7.05 1.02 -17.76
CA SER A 81 5.85 0.60 -18.48
C SER A 81 4.99 1.75 -18.93
N LEU A 82 4.18 1.44 -19.95
CA LEU A 82 3.04 2.23 -20.40
C LEU A 82 1.81 1.31 -20.35
N ASP A 83 0.67 1.83 -19.88
CA ASP A 83 -0.58 1.08 -19.85
C ASP A 83 -1.70 1.69 -20.69
N ASN A 84 -2.80 0.96 -20.82
CA ASN A 84 -3.99 1.33 -21.58
C ASN A 84 -4.78 2.50 -20.98
N GLY A 85 -4.45 2.94 -19.76
CA GLY A 85 -4.92 4.17 -19.15
C GLY A 85 -4.02 5.37 -19.43
N ASN A 86 -3.01 5.23 -20.30
CA ASN A 86 -1.95 6.21 -20.55
C ASN A 86 -1.02 6.45 -19.35
N ALA A 87 -1.04 5.59 -18.32
CA ALA A 87 -0.09 5.71 -17.24
C ALA A 87 1.31 5.33 -17.71
N TYR A 88 2.29 6.08 -17.23
CA TYR A 88 3.69 5.76 -17.39
C TYR A 88 4.34 5.55 -16.03
N GLU A 89 5.16 4.52 -15.96
CA GLU A 89 5.76 4.08 -14.72
C GLU A 89 7.25 3.89 -14.88
N LEU A 90 7.97 4.25 -13.83
CA LEU A 90 9.40 4.01 -13.66
C LEU A 90 9.62 3.30 -12.34
N ALA A 91 10.53 2.33 -12.32
CA ALA A 91 10.96 1.71 -11.08
C ALA A 91 12.43 1.31 -11.12
N ALA A 92 13.07 1.35 -9.95
CA ALA A 92 14.37 0.80 -9.69
C ALA A 92 14.24 -0.21 -8.55
N ARG A 93 14.81 -1.41 -8.73
CA ARG A 93 14.88 -2.44 -7.70
C ARG A 93 16.30 -2.91 -7.56
N TYR A 94 16.81 -2.97 -6.34
CA TYR A 94 18.17 -3.37 -6.06
C TYR A 94 18.20 -4.48 -5.03
N HIS A 95 18.86 -5.59 -5.35
CA HIS A 95 19.07 -6.71 -4.43
C HIS A 95 20.55 -7.02 -4.36
N VAL A 96 21.11 -7.05 -3.16
CA VAL A 96 22.53 -7.36 -2.95
C VAL A 96 22.71 -8.23 -1.71
N ASP A 97 23.53 -9.27 -1.87
CA ASP A 97 24.08 -10.03 -0.76
C ASP A 97 25.40 -9.35 -0.33
N LEU A 98 25.44 -8.89 0.90
CA LEU A 98 26.61 -8.32 1.56
C LEU A 98 27.23 -9.37 2.48
N PRO A 99 28.53 -9.29 2.83
CA PRO A 99 29.07 -10.09 3.91
C PRO A 99 28.28 -9.83 5.20
N GLY A 100 27.57 -10.83 5.73
CA GLY A 100 26.79 -10.72 6.96
C GLY A 100 25.35 -10.24 6.79
N ALA A 101 24.89 -9.89 5.58
CA ALA A 101 23.56 -9.31 5.39
C ALA A 101 23.02 -9.42 3.96
N LYS A 102 21.72 -9.23 3.79
CA LYS A 102 21.02 -9.07 2.51
C LYS A 102 20.25 -7.77 2.51
N LEU A 103 20.35 -6.99 1.43
CA LEU A 103 19.61 -5.76 1.24
C LEU A 103 18.74 -5.86 -0.01
N ALA A 104 17.47 -5.49 0.12
CA ALA A 104 16.55 -5.26 -0.98
C ALA A 104 16.04 -3.82 -0.89
N THR A 105 16.06 -3.08 -1.98
CA THR A 105 15.43 -1.76 -2.06
C THR A 105 14.59 -1.65 -3.33
N GLY A 106 13.56 -0.82 -3.24
CA GLY A 106 12.68 -0.49 -4.35
C GLY A 106 12.33 0.98 -4.32
N LEU A 107 12.24 1.58 -5.50
CA LEU A 107 11.75 2.92 -5.74
C LEU A 107 10.89 2.87 -6.99
N SER A 108 9.75 3.51 -6.97
CA SER A 108 8.91 3.69 -8.15
C SER A 108 8.27 5.05 -8.17
N TRP A 109 8.02 5.51 -9.39
CA TRP A 109 7.18 6.65 -9.65
C TRP A 109 6.21 6.31 -10.77
N VAL A 110 4.96 6.69 -10.56
CA VAL A 110 3.85 6.49 -11.50
C VAL A 110 3.21 7.84 -11.75
N ASP A 111 2.86 8.09 -13.00
CA ASP A 111 1.97 9.17 -13.38
C ASP A 111 0.93 8.58 -14.33
N THR A 112 -0.35 8.65 -13.93
CA THR A 112 -1.44 8.10 -14.72
C THR A 112 -1.80 8.95 -15.93
N ASN A 113 -1.21 10.14 -16.04
CA ASN A 113 -1.60 11.19 -16.98
C ASN A 113 -3.10 11.55 -16.84
N ASP A 114 -3.59 12.44 -17.67
CA ASP A 114 -5.02 12.71 -17.77
C ASP A 114 -5.72 11.46 -18.31
N LEU A 115 -6.51 10.84 -17.44
CA LEU A 115 -7.16 9.56 -17.71
C LEU A 115 -8.28 9.66 -18.77
N ASN A 116 -8.59 10.88 -19.26
CA ASN A 116 -9.60 11.18 -20.28
C ASN A 116 -10.91 10.41 -20.08
N ILE A 117 -11.34 10.27 -18.82
CA ILE A 117 -12.48 9.44 -18.46
C ILE A 117 -13.75 10.17 -18.89
N GLU A 118 -14.51 9.62 -19.83
CA GLU A 118 -15.71 10.27 -20.35
C GLU A 118 -16.93 10.16 -19.40
N ALA A 119 -16.82 9.36 -18.34
CA ALA A 119 -17.86 9.13 -17.36
C ALA A 119 -17.30 9.01 -15.94
N SER A 120 -18.07 9.45 -14.94
CA SER A 120 -17.69 9.33 -13.53
C SER A 120 -17.49 7.86 -13.14
N PRO A 121 -16.34 7.48 -12.57
CA PRO A 121 -16.10 6.12 -12.09
C PRO A 121 -16.96 5.77 -10.86
N THR A 122 -17.57 6.76 -10.20
CA THR A 122 -18.40 6.55 -9.00
C THR A 122 -19.83 6.15 -9.34
N ASN A 123 -20.40 6.67 -10.44
CA ASN A 123 -21.82 6.48 -10.77
C ASN A 123 -22.09 6.17 -12.26
N GLY A 124 -21.05 6.10 -13.10
CA GLY A 124 -21.13 5.76 -14.52
C GLY A 124 -21.82 6.82 -15.40
N GLN A 125 -22.13 8.00 -14.87
CA GLN A 125 -22.75 9.07 -15.66
C GLN A 125 -21.70 9.79 -16.51
N PRO A 126 -22.05 10.22 -17.74
CA PRO A 126 -21.17 11.04 -18.56
C PRO A 126 -20.69 12.25 -17.78
N LEU A 127 -19.41 12.58 -17.94
CA LEU A 127 -18.88 13.80 -17.41
C LEU A 127 -19.52 15.01 -18.10
N THR A 128 -19.89 16.00 -17.31
CA THR A 128 -20.39 17.27 -17.85
C THR A 128 -19.28 17.91 -18.69
N PRO A 129 -19.56 18.47 -19.88
CA PRO A 129 -18.54 19.11 -20.71
C PRO A 129 -17.71 20.14 -19.93
N GLY A 130 -16.38 19.98 -19.93
CA GLY A 130 -15.46 20.78 -19.11
C GLY A 130 -15.07 20.15 -17.77
N SER A 131 -15.48 18.90 -17.51
CA SER A 131 -14.98 18.12 -16.37
C SER A 131 -13.68 17.38 -16.74
N GLU A 132 -12.71 17.39 -15.84
CA GLU A 132 -11.41 16.72 -15.99
C GLU A 132 -11.13 15.87 -14.74
N PHE A 133 -11.03 14.54 -14.91
CA PHE A 133 -10.35 13.69 -13.92
C PHE A 133 -8.86 13.75 -14.20
N LYS A 134 -8.16 14.48 -13.34
CA LYS A 134 -6.75 14.79 -13.53
C LYS A 134 -5.85 13.66 -13.05
N ALA A 135 -4.61 13.73 -13.54
CA ALA A 135 -3.54 12.79 -13.25
C ALA A 135 -3.39 12.46 -11.76
N LYS A 136 -3.13 11.18 -11.52
CA LYS A 136 -2.68 10.64 -10.24
C LYS A 136 -1.19 10.36 -10.34
N GLN A 137 -0.44 10.80 -9.34
CA GLN A 137 0.98 10.54 -9.22
C GLN A 137 1.25 9.72 -7.96
N VAL A 138 2.01 8.64 -8.09
CA VAL A 138 2.39 7.78 -6.96
C VAL A 138 3.90 7.67 -6.88
N LEU A 139 4.48 8.16 -5.79
CA LEU A 139 5.88 7.92 -5.43
C LEU A 139 5.91 6.87 -4.32
N SER A 140 6.71 5.83 -4.52
CA SER A 140 6.73 4.68 -3.61
C SER A 140 8.15 4.18 -3.42
N ALA A 141 8.54 3.89 -2.18
CA ALA A 141 9.88 3.41 -1.85
C ALA A 141 9.83 2.36 -0.74
N SER A 142 10.78 1.41 -0.75
CA SER A 142 10.97 0.49 0.35
C SER A 142 12.41 -0.01 0.45
N ALA A 143 12.78 -0.47 1.64
CA ALA A 143 14.04 -1.14 1.90
C ALA A 143 13.84 -2.24 2.95
N SER A 144 14.49 -3.38 2.75
CA SER A 144 14.56 -4.46 3.72
C SER A 144 15.99 -4.98 3.87
N LEU A 145 16.47 -5.02 5.11
CA LEU A 145 17.78 -5.54 5.50
C LEU A 145 17.57 -6.81 6.33
N LEU A 146 18.22 -7.91 5.96
CA LEU A 146 18.27 -9.14 6.74
C LEU A 146 19.72 -9.41 7.13
N LEU A 147 20.02 -9.53 8.42
CA LEU A 147 21.34 -9.90 8.93
C LEU A 147 21.46 -11.42 9.03
N ASP A 148 22.67 -11.97 8.91
CA ASP A 148 22.94 -13.42 9.02
C ASP A 148 22.46 -14.03 10.36
N GLY A 149 22.39 -13.21 11.41
CA GLY A 149 21.83 -13.60 12.71
C GLY A 149 20.31 -13.71 12.76
N GLY A 150 19.60 -13.41 11.67
CA GLY A 150 18.15 -13.50 11.55
C GLY A 150 17.38 -12.20 11.80
N LEU A 151 18.03 -11.15 12.33
CA LEU A 151 17.38 -9.84 12.50
C LEU A 151 17.03 -9.23 11.14
N ASN A 152 15.79 -8.76 11.02
CA ASN A 152 15.27 -8.12 9.83
C ASN A 152 14.75 -6.71 10.14
N PHE A 153 14.98 -5.76 9.24
CA PHE A 153 14.44 -4.42 9.31
C PHE A 153 13.79 -4.10 7.97
N THR A 154 12.52 -3.70 7.96
CA THR A 154 11.81 -3.28 6.74
C THR A 154 11.23 -1.89 6.95
N VAL A 155 11.36 -1.02 5.96
CA VAL A 155 10.70 0.30 5.92
C VAL A 155 10.08 0.51 4.55
N SER A 156 8.96 1.23 4.51
CA SER A 156 8.38 1.70 3.25
C SER A 156 7.76 3.08 3.40
N TYR A 157 7.71 3.78 2.26
CA TYR A 157 7.09 5.07 2.08
C TYR A 157 6.21 5.01 0.83
N GLY A 158 5.05 5.65 0.90
CA GLY A 158 4.19 5.88 -0.23
C GLY A 158 3.64 7.30 -0.19
N ASN A 159 3.51 7.91 -1.35
CA ASN A 159 2.81 9.17 -1.54
C ASN A 159 1.93 9.06 -2.77
N ASP A 160 0.68 9.46 -2.61
CA ASP A 160 -0.35 9.41 -3.64
C ASP A 160 -0.96 10.79 -3.74
N LYS A 161 -0.67 11.46 -4.85
CA LYS A 161 -1.11 12.81 -5.13
C LYS A 161 -2.08 12.79 -6.29
N THR A 162 -3.19 13.50 -6.11
CA THR A 162 -4.14 13.79 -7.19
C THR A 162 -4.26 15.28 -7.36
N ASP A 163 -4.40 15.72 -8.60
CA ASP A 163 -4.73 17.11 -8.89
C ASP A 163 -6.22 17.37 -8.65
N ALA A 164 -6.58 18.65 -8.46
CA ALA A 164 -7.96 19.07 -8.25
C ALA A 164 -8.87 18.62 -9.41
N MET A 165 -10.02 18.05 -9.08
CA MET A 165 -11.00 17.61 -10.06
C MET A 165 -11.95 18.76 -10.38
N ALA A 166 -12.10 19.06 -11.67
CA ALA A 166 -13.14 19.97 -12.14
C ALA A 166 -14.32 19.13 -12.63
N ASN A 167 -15.53 19.45 -12.16
CA ASN A 167 -16.78 18.88 -12.68
C ASN A 167 -17.69 20.03 -13.08
N ALA A 168 -18.07 20.12 -14.35
CA ALA A 168 -18.91 21.21 -14.81
C ALA A 168 -20.29 21.15 -14.13
N GLY A 169 -20.71 22.30 -13.57
CA GLY A 169 -21.91 22.41 -12.75
C GLY A 169 -21.76 21.95 -11.28
N GLN A 170 -20.56 21.54 -10.86
CA GLN A 170 -20.23 21.24 -9.46
C GLN A 170 -19.08 22.13 -8.97
N ALA A 171 -18.93 22.24 -7.65
CA ALA A 171 -17.74 22.86 -7.08
C ALA A 171 -16.51 22.01 -7.44
N ASN A 172 -15.38 22.68 -7.74
CA ASN A 172 -14.10 22.00 -7.91
C ASN A 172 -13.80 21.21 -6.63
N GLN A 173 -13.40 19.96 -6.80
CA GLN A 173 -12.94 19.14 -5.67
C GLN A 173 -11.43 19.34 -5.56
N GLU A 174 -10.97 19.70 -4.37
CA GLU A 174 -9.54 19.76 -4.10
C GLU A 174 -8.95 18.36 -4.24
N GLY A 175 -7.77 18.27 -4.88
CA GLY A 175 -7.01 17.03 -4.91
C GLY A 175 -6.49 16.69 -3.52
N PHE A 176 -5.99 15.47 -3.34
CA PHE A 176 -5.35 15.05 -2.09
C PHE A 176 -3.85 14.79 -2.28
N ASP A 177 -3.09 14.97 -1.21
CA ASP A 177 -1.66 14.67 -1.10
C ASP A 177 -1.45 13.74 0.09
N ALA A 178 -1.71 12.46 -0.12
CA ALA A 178 -1.73 11.47 0.95
C ALA A 178 -0.36 10.80 1.10
N THR A 179 0.03 10.53 2.35
CA THR A 179 1.33 9.89 2.64
C THR A 179 1.16 8.66 3.51
N ASN A 180 2.02 7.66 3.31
CA ASN A 180 2.13 6.48 4.15
C ASN A 180 3.57 6.25 4.55
N LEU A 181 3.76 5.92 5.82
CA LEU A 181 5.00 5.43 6.39
C LEU A 181 4.75 4.09 7.05
N PHE A 182 5.72 3.19 6.92
CA PHE A 182 5.72 1.90 7.57
C PHE A 182 7.12 1.51 8.02
N GLY A 183 7.20 0.85 9.17
CA GLY A 183 8.44 0.29 9.69
C GLY A 183 8.19 -1.03 10.40
N GLN A 184 9.17 -1.92 10.33
CA GLN A 184 9.12 -3.24 10.94
C GLN A 184 10.49 -3.68 11.43
N VAL A 185 10.50 -4.36 12.58
CA VAL A 185 11.62 -5.16 13.07
C VAL A 185 11.16 -6.61 13.14
N GLY A 186 11.94 -7.51 12.56
CA GLY A 186 11.66 -8.94 12.56
C GLY A 186 12.84 -9.80 13.01
N TYR A 187 12.56 -11.06 13.27
CA TYR A 187 13.55 -12.06 13.63
C TYR A 187 13.21 -13.42 13.00
N LEU A 188 14.18 -13.98 12.28
CA LEU A 188 14.06 -15.25 11.57
C LEU A 188 14.99 -16.26 12.25
N THR A 189 14.44 -17.39 12.69
CA THR A 189 15.20 -18.45 13.36
C THR A 189 14.63 -19.83 13.02
N GLY A 190 15.43 -20.65 12.32
CA GLY A 190 14.96 -21.93 11.79
C GLY A 190 13.73 -21.75 10.89
N ALA A 191 12.62 -22.37 11.26
CA ALA A 191 11.34 -22.28 10.57
C ALA A 191 10.42 -21.15 11.09
N HIS A 192 10.90 -20.32 12.03
CA HIS A 192 10.10 -19.32 12.72
C HIS A 192 10.43 -17.91 12.26
N HIS A 193 9.40 -17.12 12.03
CA HIS A 193 9.49 -15.74 11.60
C HIS A 193 8.63 -14.89 12.53
N PHE A 194 9.22 -13.86 13.13
CA PHE A 194 8.53 -12.92 14.01
C PHE A 194 8.67 -11.51 13.44
N ALA A 195 7.65 -10.68 13.63
CA ALA A 195 7.74 -9.27 13.30
C ALA A 195 6.89 -8.41 14.22
N VAL A 196 7.40 -7.21 14.53
CA VAL A 196 6.66 -6.10 15.13
C VAL A 196 6.70 -4.94 14.15
N ASN A 197 5.55 -4.33 13.87
CA ASN A 197 5.45 -3.29 12.85
C ASN A 197 4.55 -2.13 13.28
N TYR A 198 4.77 -0.98 12.63
CA TYR A 198 3.95 0.22 12.74
C TYR A 198 3.69 0.77 11.34
N GLY A 199 2.47 1.24 11.10
CA GLY A 199 2.09 1.89 9.85
C GLY A 199 1.19 3.10 10.10
N GLU A 200 1.37 4.17 9.33
CA GLU A 200 0.59 5.40 9.42
C GLU A 200 0.28 5.94 8.04
N THR A 201 -0.98 6.25 7.75
CA THR A 201 -1.43 6.93 6.54
C THR A 201 -2.09 8.25 6.93
N LYS A 202 -1.74 9.33 6.23
CA LYS A 202 -2.30 10.66 6.42
C LYS A 202 -3.01 11.15 5.16
N ASP A 203 -4.02 11.97 5.38
CA ASP A 203 -4.66 12.83 4.38
C ASP A 203 -5.29 12.06 3.19
N LEU A 204 -5.56 10.77 3.37
CA LEU A 204 -6.14 9.90 2.33
C LEU A 204 -7.61 10.21 2.02
N ILE A 205 -8.37 10.62 3.04
CA ILE A 205 -9.80 10.92 2.90
C ILE A 205 -10.00 12.43 2.73
N VAL A 206 -9.45 13.19 3.67
CA VAL A 206 -9.37 14.64 3.67
C VAL A 206 -8.20 15.04 4.57
N GLU A 207 -7.66 16.25 4.33
CA GLU A 207 -6.60 16.84 5.14
C GLU A 207 -6.91 16.75 6.65
N GLY A 208 -5.94 16.25 7.42
CA GLY A 208 -6.01 16.03 8.85
C GLY A 208 -6.50 14.63 9.26
N THR A 209 -6.93 13.78 8.32
CA THR A 209 -7.28 12.38 8.61
C THR A 209 -6.03 11.55 8.81
N LYS A 210 -5.97 10.71 9.86
CA LYS A 210 -4.85 9.80 10.11
C LYS A 210 -5.35 8.41 10.49
N GLY A 211 -5.03 7.41 9.67
CA GLY A 211 -5.18 5.99 10.01
C GLY A 211 -3.83 5.42 10.45
N SER A 212 -3.78 4.66 11.54
CA SER A 212 -2.52 4.07 12.02
C SER A 212 -2.71 2.67 12.58
N GLN A 213 -1.61 1.92 12.71
CA GLN A 213 -1.62 0.59 13.31
C GLN A 213 -0.30 0.23 13.98
N ILE A 214 -0.39 -0.63 14.99
CA ILE A 214 0.72 -1.42 15.51
C ILE A 214 0.38 -2.91 15.41
N GLY A 215 1.33 -3.70 14.93
CA GLY A 215 1.12 -5.11 14.59
C GLY A 215 2.19 -6.03 15.14
N LEU A 216 1.80 -7.26 15.45
CA LEU A 216 2.64 -8.40 15.76
C LEU A 216 2.32 -9.52 14.79
N ALA A 217 3.31 -10.12 14.15
CA ALA A 217 3.12 -11.23 13.22
C ALA A 217 4.05 -12.40 13.53
N TYR A 218 3.53 -13.61 13.31
CA TYR A 218 4.25 -14.87 13.45
C TYR A 218 3.94 -15.78 12.27
N VAL A 219 4.99 -16.35 11.67
CA VAL A 219 4.88 -17.38 10.63
C VAL A 219 5.74 -18.58 11.02
N TYR A 220 5.20 -19.77 10.81
CA TYR A 220 5.89 -21.04 10.97
C TYR A 220 5.88 -21.82 9.65
N ASP A 221 7.06 -22.05 9.11
CA ASP A 221 7.29 -22.92 7.95
C ASP A 221 7.24 -24.39 8.38
N TRP A 222 6.04 -24.98 8.41
CA TRP A 222 5.86 -26.39 8.78
C TRP A 222 6.47 -27.32 7.72
N SER A 223 6.34 -26.96 6.44
CA SER A 223 7.02 -27.65 5.34
C SER A 223 7.31 -26.67 4.21
N SER A 224 7.96 -27.14 3.14
CA SER A 224 8.16 -26.34 1.92
C SER A 224 6.84 -25.90 1.26
N ALA A 225 5.73 -26.60 1.54
CA ALA A 225 4.41 -26.33 0.97
C ALA A 225 3.44 -25.69 1.97
N VAL A 226 3.64 -25.85 3.28
CA VAL A 226 2.66 -25.48 4.30
C VAL A 226 3.24 -24.46 5.27
N ARG A 227 2.54 -23.34 5.43
CA ARG A 227 2.84 -22.29 6.41
C ARG A 227 1.67 -22.06 7.33
N LEU A 228 1.94 -21.99 8.63
CA LEU A 228 0.98 -21.52 9.63
C LEU A 228 1.30 -20.06 9.95
N PHE A 229 0.29 -19.25 10.16
CA PHE A 229 0.51 -17.86 10.53
C PHE A 229 -0.54 -17.33 11.51
N SER A 230 -0.14 -16.33 12.28
CA SER A 230 -1.03 -15.53 13.11
C SER A 230 -0.49 -14.12 13.28
N SER A 231 -1.36 -13.13 13.35
CA SER A 231 -1.03 -11.76 13.68
C SER A 231 -2.09 -11.10 14.54
N TYR A 232 -1.65 -10.10 15.30
CA TYR A 232 -2.50 -9.25 16.10
C TYR A 232 -2.21 -7.79 15.77
N HIS A 233 -3.26 -7.01 15.55
CA HIS A 233 -3.15 -5.60 15.21
C HIS A 233 -4.07 -4.75 16.07
N LEU A 234 -3.58 -3.57 16.42
CA LEU A 234 -4.38 -2.47 16.93
C LEU A 234 -4.41 -1.40 15.85
N TYR A 235 -5.59 -1.03 15.39
CA TYR A 235 -5.79 0.07 14.44
C TYR A 235 -6.47 1.24 15.12
N SER A 236 -6.01 2.45 14.80
CA SER A 236 -6.56 3.71 15.32
C SER A 236 -6.88 4.65 14.16
N LEU A 237 -7.91 5.48 14.36
CA LEU A 237 -8.35 6.47 13.38
C LEU A 237 -8.56 7.84 14.06
N ASP A 238 -7.75 8.81 13.67
CA ASP A 238 -7.93 10.20 14.05
C ASP A 238 -8.64 10.94 12.90
N LEU A 239 -9.79 11.55 13.21
CA LEU A 239 -10.54 12.37 12.28
C LEU A 239 -10.47 13.86 12.67
N PRO A 240 -10.30 14.77 11.69
CA PRO A 240 -10.35 16.21 11.95
C PRO A 240 -11.77 16.64 12.32
N SER A 241 -11.88 17.75 13.07
CA SER A 241 -13.17 18.27 13.53
C SER A 241 -14.14 18.61 12.39
N SER A 242 -13.62 18.98 11.21
CA SER A 242 -14.43 19.23 10.01
C SER A 242 -15.24 18.01 9.60
N VAL A 243 -14.62 16.83 9.57
CA VAL A 243 -15.29 15.55 9.25
C VAL A 243 -16.28 15.19 10.34
N LYS A 244 -15.85 15.21 11.60
CA LYS A 244 -16.74 14.87 12.73
C LYS A 244 -18.00 15.74 12.75
N THR A 245 -17.85 17.03 12.48
CA THR A 245 -18.99 17.97 12.43
C THR A 245 -19.90 17.71 11.24
N ALA A 246 -19.32 17.49 10.05
CA ALA A 246 -20.08 17.27 8.82
C ALA A 246 -20.89 15.96 8.87
N GLU A 247 -20.30 14.89 9.42
CA GLU A 247 -20.90 13.56 9.48
C GLU A 247 -21.64 13.28 10.81
N GLY A 248 -21.51 14.17 11.80
CA GLY A 248 -22.09 13.99 13.13
C GLY A 248 -21.47 12.85 13.93
N TRP A 249 -20.21 12.52 13.68
CA TRP A 249 -19.50 11.41 14.32
C TRP A 249 -18.79 11.80 15.62
N GLY A 250 -18.71 10.84 16.54
CA GLY A 250 -17.80 10.90 17.68
C GLY A 250 -16.34 10.56 17.35
N ASP A 251 -15.54 10.37 18.39
CA ASP A 251 -14.19 9.81 18.25
C ASP A 251 -14.29 8.34 17.80
N ALA A 252 -13.37 7.93 16.92
CA ALA A 252 -13.34 6.55 16.46
C ALA A 252 -12.75 5.64 17.54
N ASN A 253 -13.43 4.53 17.82
CA ASN A 253 -12.91 3.48 18.68
C ASN A 253 -11.86 2.65 17.94
N ASP A 254 -10.79 2.32 18.65
CA ASP A 254 -9.74 1.46 18.14
C ASP A 254 -10.24 0.05 17.81
N ILE A 255 -9.65 -0.56 16.80
CA ILE A 255 -9.95 -1.94 16.39
C ILE A 255 -8.83 -2.85 16.86
N SER A 256 -9.19 -3.88 17.62
CA SER A 256 -8.31 -5.01 17.93
C SER A 256 -8.64 -6.17 16.99
N GLN A 257 -7.66 -6.65 16.23
CA GLN A 257 -7.85 -7.73 15.26
C GLN A 257 -6.87 -8.87 15.49
N LEU A 258 -7.39 -10.09 15.55
CA LEU A 258 -6.61 -11.32 15.41
C LEU A 258 -6.85 -11.91 14.00
N TYR A 259 -5.77 -12.17 13.27
CA TYR A 259 -5.80 -12.82 11.97
C TYR A 259 -4.91 -14.07 12.02
N ALA A 260 -5.45 -15.24 11.67
CA ALA A 260 -4.67 -16.48 11.68
C ALA A 260 -5.13 -17.40 10.55
N GLY A 261 -4.23 -18.27 10.11
CA GLY A 261 -4.55 -19.18 9.03
C GLY A 261 -3.42 -20.10 8.62
N ILE A 262 -3.67 -20.79 7.51
CA ILE A 262 -2.77 -21.75 6.90
C ILE A 262 -2.66 -21.40 5.42
N ARG A 263 -1.44 -21.35 4.90
CA ARG A 263 -1.18 -21.30 3.46
C ARG A 263 -0.66 -22.65 2.99
N VAL A 264 -1.26 -23.16 1.92
CA VAL A 264 -0.79 -24.35 1.20
C VAL A 264 -0.40 -23.93 -0.22
N ALA A 265 0.85 -24.17 -0.60
CA ALA A 265 1.34 -23.99 -1.97
C ALA A 265 1.35 -25.35 -2.69
N PHE A 266 0.91 -25.36 -3.94
CA PHE A 266 0.89 -26.53 -4.84
C PHE A 266 1.58 -26.18 -6.15
#